data_AF-Q4T0G3-F1
#
_entry.id   AF-Q4T0G3-F1
#
_cell.length_a   1.000
_cell.length_b   1.000
_cell.length_c   1.000
_cell.angle_alpha   90.00
_cell.angle_beta   90.00
_cell.angle_gamma   90.00
#
_symmetry.space_group_name_H-M   'P 1'
#
loop_
_entity.id
_entity.type
_entity.pdbx_description
1 polymer ?
#
loop_
_entity_poly.entity_id
_entity_poly.type
_entity_poly.pdbx_seq_one_letter_code
_entity_poly.pdbx_strand_id
1 'polypeptide(L)' 'SIYHHSFAVDVESSPPNLQMELIELQCNDALKANSAAVGAAEFARFLPDTMAQLRTQAAQTLSMFGSTYLCEQLFS' A
#
# COMPACT_ATOMS: atom_id res chain seq x y z
N SER A 1 -3.96 11.05 -0.64
CA SER A 1 -3.71 9.66 -1.09
C SER A 1 -3.79 8.70 0.06
N ILE A 2 -4.52 7.60 -0.13
CA ILE A 2 -4.82 6.54 0.84
C ILE A 2 -3.54 5.94 1.48
N TYR A 3 -2.42 6.00 0.76
CA TYR A 3 -1.12 5.47 1.19
C TYR A 3 -0.31 6.38 2.11
N HIS A 4 -0.60 7.69 2.14
CA HIS A 4 -0.05 8.58 3.17
C HIS A 4 -0.56 8.17 4.57
N HIS A 5 -1.75 7.55 4.62
CA HIS A 5 -2.33 7.00 5.83
C HIS A 5 -1.65 5.68 6.23
N SER A 6 -1.13 4.87 5.30
CA SER A 6 -0.43 3.61 5.63
C SER A 6 0.85 3.82 6.45
N PHE A 7 1.54 4.95 6.28
CA PHE A 7 2.69 5.35 7.12
C PHE A 7 2.30 6.03 8.44
N ALA A 8 1.02 6.34 8.62
CA ALA A 8 0.45 6.94 9.83
C ALA A 8 -0.60 6.03 10.49
N VAL A 9 -0.74 4.79 10.01
CA VAL A 9 -1.63 3.78 10.57
C VAL A 9 -1.08 3.39 11.92
N ASP A 10 -1.98 3.40 12.91
CA ASP A 10 -1.66 2.89 14.22
C ASP A 10 -1.41 1.38 14.15
N VAL A 11 -0.16 1.01 14.39
CA VAL A 11 0.32 -0.38 14.37
C VAL A 11 -0.43 -1.19 15.43
N GLU A 12 -0.67 -0.63 16.61
CA GLU A 12 -1.30 -1.38 17.72
C GLU A 12 -2.77 -1.73 17.42
N SER A 13 -3.45 -0.87 16.65
CA SER A 13 -4.82 -1.13 16.16
C SER A 13 -4.90 -2.14 15.03
N SER A 14 -3.77 -2.48 14.40
CA SER A 14 -3.72 -3.35 13.23
C SER A 14 -3.65 -4.83 13.61
N PRO A 15 -4.12 -5.75 12.75
CA PRO A 15 -4.01 -7.18 12.98
C PRO A 15 -2.56 -7.62 13.24
N PRO A 16 -2.28 -8.54 14.20
CA PRO A 16 -0.92 -8.94 14.55
C PRO A 16 -0.05 -9.40 13.37
N ASN A 17 -0.67 -10.03 12.37
CA ASN A 17 -0.02 -10.47 11.13
C ASN A 17 0.44 -9.31 10.23
N LEU A 18 -0.10 -8.10 10.40
CA LEU A 18 0.27 -6.90 9.67
C LEU A 18 1.19 -5.97 10.48
N GLN A 19 1.21 -6.09 11.81
CA GLN A 19 1.99 -5.18 12.66
C GLN A 19 3.47 -5.18 12.31
N MET A 20 4.07 -6.35 12.08
CA MET A 20 5.49 -6.46 11.77
C MET A 20 5.83 -5.80 10.43
N GLU A 21 5.03 -6.06 9.39
CA GLU A 21 5.21 -5.45 8.07
C GLU A 21 4.99 -3.93 8.11
N LEU A 22 4.03 -3.45 8.93
CA LEU A 22 3.78 -2.01 9.12
C LEU A 22 4.93 -1.32 9.86
N ILE A 23 5.54 -1.97 10.86
CA ILE A 23 6.73 -1.44 11.54
C ILE A 23 7.88 -1.32 10.54
N GLU A 24 8.16 -2.38 9.78
CA GLU A 24 9.21 -2.35 8.76
C GLU A 24 8.95 -1.26 7.70
N LEU A 25 7.70 -1.11 7.28
CA LEU A 25 7.29 -0.06 6.34
C LEU A 25 7.52 1.34 6.93
N GLN A 26 7.11 1.58 8.17
CA GLN A 26 7.22 2.88 8.83
C GLN A 26 8.67 3.25 9.20
N CYS A 27 9.53 2.26 9.48
CA CYS A 27 10.95 2.45 9.74
C CYS A 27 11.80 2.64 8.47
N ASN A 28 11.23 2.43 7.28
CA ASN A 28 11.97 2.51 6.02
C ASN A 28 11.71 3.84 5.30
N ASP A 29 12.60 4.82 5.54
CA ASP A 29 12.52 6.15 4.92
C ASP A 29 12.61 6.12 3.39
N ALA A 30 13.30 5.14 2.81
CA ALA A 30 13.38 5.00 1.35
C ALA A 30 12.04 4.58 0.75
N LEU A 31 11.32 3.64 1.39
CA LEU A 31 9.96 3.28 0.99
C LEU A 31 8.99 4.46 1.18
N LYS A 32 9.16 5.23 2.25
CA LYS A 32 8.36 6.44 2.50
C LYS A 32 8.54 7.49 1.40
N ALA A 33 9.79 7.79 1.04
CA ALA A 33 10.10 8.70 -0.06
C ALA A 33 9.59 8.19 -1.41
N ASN A 34 9.73 6.88 -1.68
CA ASN A 34 9.22 6.26 -2.90
C ASN A 34 7.70 6.41 -3.01
N SER A 35 6.95 6.12 -1.92
CA SER A 35 5.48 6.24 -1.90
C SER A 35 4.99 7.65 -2.23
N ALA A 36 5.71 8.68 -1.80
CA ALA A 36 5.40 10.07 -2.10
C ALA A 36 5.68 10.44 -3.57
N ALA A 37 6.65 9.77 -4.20
CA ALA A 37 7.06 10.03 -5.59
C ALA A 37 6.19 9.29 -6.62
N VAL A 38 5.85 8.02 -6.38
CA VAL A 38 5.18 7.15 -7.37
C VAL A 38 3.67 7.02 -7.13
N GLY A 39 3.20 7.37 -5.94
CA GLY A 39 1.79 7.25 -5.57
C GLY A 39 1.35 5.82 -5.26
N ALA A 40 0.10 5.72 -4.82
CA ALA A 40 -0.55 4.52 -4.26
C ALA A 40 -0.40 3.22 -5.07
N ALA A 41 -0.86 3.24 -6.32
CA ALA A 41 -0.90 2.06 -7.18
C ALA A 41 0.49 1.58 -7.58
N GLU A 42 1.38 2.54 -7.87
CA GLU A 42 2.76 2.27 -8.25
C GLU A 42 3.61 1.93 -7.03
N PHE A 43 3.23 2.30 -5.81
CA PHE A 43 3.99 1.96 -4.62
C PHE A 43 3.88 0.47 -4.28
N ALA A 44 2.70 -0.12 -4.46
CA ALA A 44 2.43 -1.51 -4.14
C ALA A 44 3.37 -2.52 -4.85
N ARG A 45 3.86 -2.19 -6.05
CA ARG A 45 4.84 -3.00 -6.80
C ARG A 45 6.28 -2.92 -6.23
N PHE A 46 6.61 -1.87 -5.48
CA PHE A 46 7.94 -1.66 -4.89
C PHE A 46 8.05 -2.26 -3.49
N LEU A 47 6.96 -2.77 -2.92
CA LEU A 47 7.01 -3.50 -1.66
C LEU A 47 7.87 -4.76 -1.81
N PRO A 48 8.79 -5.06 -0.88
CA PRO A 48 9.57 -6.28 -0.91
C PRO A 48 8.69 -7.53 -0.73
N ASP A 49 9.16 -8.70 -1.16
CA ASP A 49 8.46 -9.98 -0.97
C ASP A 49 8.24 -10.35 0.51
N THR A 50 9.02 -9.75 1.42
CA THR A 50 8.82 -9.88 2.88
C THR A 50 7.54 -9.23 3.37
N MET A 51 6.92 -8.33 2.58
CA MET A 51 5.70 -7.58 2.91
C MET A 51 4.48 -8.13 2.15
N ALA A 52 4.28 -9.46 2.19
CA ALA A 52 3.27 -10.14 1.42
C ALA A 52 1.83 -9.77 1.86
N GLN A 53 1.61 -9.50 3.14
CA GLN A 53 0.29 -9.11 3.65
C GLN A 53 -0.09 -7.70 3.18
N LEU A 54 0.84 -6.75 3.23
CA LEU A 54 0.65 -5.39 2.70
C LEU A 54 0.43 -5.42 1.18
N ARG A 55 1.18 -6.24 0.44
CA ARG A 55 0.96 -6.43 -1.01
C ARG A 55 -0.44 -6.97 -1.30
N THR A 56 -0.90 -7.93 -0.50
CA THR A 56 -2.25 -8.49 -0.64
C THR A 56 -3.33 -7.45 -0.35
N GLN A 57 -3.17 -6.66 0.71
CA GLN A 57 -4.13 -5.63 1.10
C GLN A 57 -4.17 -4.46 0.09
N ALA A 58 -3.00 -4.09 -0.45
CA ALA A 58 -2.87 -3.15 -1.55
C ALA A 58 -3.57 -3.69 -2.82
N ALA A 59 -3.33 -4.95 -3.19
CA ALA A 59 -3.98 -5.58 -4.33
C ALA A 59 -5.51 -5.69 -4.16
N GLN A 60 -6.00 -6.03 -2.97
CA GLN A 60 -7.44 -6.05 -2.67
C GLN A 60 -8.05 -4.66 -2.78
N THR A 61 -7.39 -3.65 -2.22
CA THR A 61 -7.82 -2.26 -2.30
C THR A 61 -7.83 -1.78 -3.76
N LEU A 62 -6.74 -2.00 -4.49
CA LEU A 62 -6.62 -1.68 -5.91
C LEU A 62 -7.56 -2.49 -6.77
N SER A 63 -7.98 -3.69 -6.38
CA SER A 63 -8.99 -4.49 -7.10
C SER A 63 -10.41 -3.98 -6.82
N MET A 64 -10.69 -3.55 -5.58
CA MET A 64 -11.96 -2.92 -5.21
C MET A 64 -12.13 -1.56 -5.88
N PHE A 65 -11.06 -0.78 -6.03
CA PHE A 65 -11.04 0.45 -6.80
C PHE A 65 -10.74 0.22 -8.30
N GLY A 66 -10.21 -0.93 -8.66
CA GLY A 66 -9.85 -1.32 -10.03
C GLY A 66 -11.07 -1.70 -10.84
N SER A 67 -12.14 -2.22 -10.24
CA SER A 67 -13.44 -2.31 -10.91
C SER A 67 -13.99 -0.93 -11.30
N THR A 68 -13.59 0.16 -10.61
CA THR A 68 -13.90 1.54 -11.02
C THR A 68 -12.84 2.16 -11.94
N TYR A 69 -11.55 1.85 -11.76
CA TYR A 69 -10.44 2.42 -12.58
C TYR A 69 -10.27 1.73 -13.94
N LEU A 70 -10.53 0.42 -14.02
CA LEU A 70 -10.59 -0.33 -15.28
C LEU A 70 -11.74 0.19 -16.16
N CYS A 71 -12.80 0.74 -15.55
CA CYS A 71 -13.86 1.43 -16.28
C CYS A 71 -13.34 2.74 -16.91
N GLU A 72 -12.55 3.54 -16.18
CA GLU A 72 -12.03 4.81 -16.73
C GLU A 72 -10.98 4.61 -17.84
N GLN A 73 -10.19 3.53 -17.83
CA GLN A 73 -9.27 3.23 -18.94
C GLN A 73 -9.90 2.51 -20.13
N LEU A 74 -11.04 1.82 -19.97
CA LEU A 74 -11.75 1.21 -21.11
C LEU A 74 -12.66 2.19 -21.86
N PHE A 75 -12.88 3.40 -21.33
CA PHE A 75 -13.72 4.44 -21.95
C PHE A 75 -12.95 5.71 -22.34
N SER A 76 -11.61 5.69 -22.35
CA SER A 76 -10.79 6.79 -22.89
C SER A 76 -10.33 6.53 -24.32
#